data_AF-A0A7X0Z4B9-F1
#
_entry.id   AF-A0A7X0Z4B9-F1
#
_cell.length_a   1.000
_cell.length_b   1.000
_cell.length_c   1.000
_cell.angle_alpha   90.00
_cell.angle_beta   90.00
_cell.angle_gamma   90.00
#
_symmetry.space_group_name_H-M   'P 1'
#
loop_
_entity.id
_entity.type
_entity.pdbx_description
1 polymer ?
#
loop_
_entity_poly.entity_id
_entity_poly.type
_entity_poly.pdbx_seq_one_letter_code
_entity_poly.pdbx_strand_id
1 'polypeptide(L)'
;MKKKLWMTFGPLLIAAAVFLFILFGPSSLFGGVSNGTAKKSATSMSPTVVQGVAIQQKMLTTDKTYLPIFGSSELSRVDPFHPNVFAEKYKRGYTPFLIGRPGTQSLSHYLDIKAMGNELKGKKVVFVLSPQWFQPAGVDDGHFGGNFSPLQAYNFAMADEPPTPERRYAAKRLLSYKVVQNNTTLATLLESIASPGPKTDVSMFTKLAAEAEIKVLQRKDDLESKVIEGSRQDKVDKQQKDLPDTLNYTELDNLAAEYGESKVGDNPFFIKDSYYKKKIEPTINQLKNSRTNLSYDESPEYDDLQLVMDAFKSVGADVLFINPPVNGAWYDYIGASREKLQLYYDKSGEQVKKQGFHYYDMSRYSDTPYFLEDTIHLSWRGWVAIDKEIDAFMKDKTKPTYHKTPKQYYIKKALPPKKEEDK
;
A
#
# COMPACT_ATOMS: atom_id res chain seq x y z
N MET A 1 21.51 -55.02 13.77
CA MET A 1 21.20 -54.12 12.63
C MET A 1 20.12 -53.09 12.95
N LYS A 2 18.92 -53.47 13.47
CA LYS A 2 17.81 -52.53 13.78
C LYS A 2 18.19 -51.34 14.69
N LYS A 3 18.98 -51.57 15.76
CA LYS A 3 19.41 -50.52 16.70
C LYS A 3 20.37 -49.50 16.07
N LYS A 4 21.32 -49.96 15.23
CA LYS A 4 22.23 -49.08 14.46
C LYS A 4 21.47 -48.28 13.39
N LEU A 5 20.49 -48.90 12.72
CA LEU A 5 19.67 -48.23 11.71
C LEU A 5 18.80 -47.12 12.34
N TRP A 6 18.18 -47.39 13.49
CA TRP A 6 17.40 -46.38 14.24
C TRP A 6 18.28 -45.26 14.82
N MET A 7 19.48 -45.55 15.32
CA MET A 7 20.39 -44.49 15.78
C MET A 7 20.90 -43.59 14.64
N THR A 8 20.89 -44.08 13.40
CA THR A 8 21.34 -43.33 12.22
C THR A 8 20.19 -42.55 11.58
N PHE A 9 19.03 -43.19 11.39
CA PHE A 9 17.89 -42.59 10.67
C PHE A 9 16.75 -42.12 11.58
N GLY A 10 16.69 -42.57 12.83
CA GLY A 10 15.66 -42.18 13.80
C GLY A 10 15.65 -40.67 14.06
N PRO A 11 16.80 -40.01 14.33
CA PRO A 11 16.84 -38.56 14.45
C PRO A 11 16.36 -37.83 13.20
N LEU A 12 16.68 -38.33 12.00
CA LEU A 12 16.23 -37.75 10.73
C LEU A 12 14.71 -37.89 10.55
N LEU A 13 14.15 -39.05 10.88
CA LEU A 13 12.71 -39.28 10.83
C LEU A 13 11.95 -38.42 11.85
N ILE A 14 12.50 -38.25 13.06
CA ILE A 14 11.92 -37.35 14.06
C ILE A 14 12.00 -35.91 13.58
N ALA A 15 13.14 -35.45 13.04
CA ALA A 15 13.28 -34.11 12.50
C ALA A 15 12.31 -33.85 11.34
N ALA A 16 12.13 -34.82 10.44
CA ALA A 16 11.16 -34.75 9.36
C ALA A 16 9.72 -34.71 9.89
N ALA A 17 9.38 -35.53 10.89
CA ALA A 17 8.06 -35.52 11.52
C ALA A 17 7.78 -34.19 12.23
N VAL A 18 8.75 -33.63 12.95
CA VAL A 18 8.65 -32.31 13.59
C VAL A 18 8.50 -31.21 12.54
N PHE A 19 9.29 -31.25 11.46
CA PHE A 19 9.18 -30.29 10.36
C PHE A 19 7.80 -30.35 9.69
N LEU A 20 7.30 -31.54 9.38
CA LEU A 20 5.95 -31.73 8.84
C LEU A 20 4.87 -31.29 9.83
N PHE A 21 5.06 -31.51 11.13
CA PHE A 21 4.16 -31.01 12.16
C PHE A 21 4.20 -29.47 12.26
N ILE A 22 5.38 -28.86 12.12
CA ILE A 22 5.53 -27.39 12.06
C ILE A 22 4.91 -26.83 10.78
N LEU A 23 4.91 -27.54 9.66
CA LEU A 23 4.28 -27.07 8.43
C LEU A 23 2.76 -27.29 8.40
N PHE A 24 2.30 -28.47 8.83
CA PHE A 24 0.92 -28.94 8.63
C PHE A 24 0.12 -29.18 9.91
N GLY A 25 0.74 -29.02 11.08
CA GLY A 25 0.02 -29.09 12.37
C GLY A 25 -0.98 -27.95 12.54
N PRO A 26 -1.97 -28.05 13.44
CA PRO A 26 -3.00 -27.02 13.61
C PRO A 26 -2.41 -25.62 13.89
N SER A 27 -2.75 -24.59 13.09
CA SER A 27 -2.22 -23.22 13.29
C SER A 27 -2.53 -22.65 14.69
N SER A 28 -3.60 -23.10 15.34
CA SER A 28 -3.92 -22.72 16.73
C SER A 28 -2.81 -23.08 17.73
N LEU A 29 -2.04 -24.14 17.48
CA LEU A 29 -0.93 -24.56 18.34
C LEU A 29 0.30 -23.65 18.22
N PHE A 30 0.40 -22.90 17.12
CA PHE A 30 1.51 -21.99 16.89
C PHE A 30 1.22 -20.59 17.42
N GLY A 31 0.03 -20.34 17.98
CA GLY A 31 -0.37 -19.06 18.57
C GLY A 31 -0.62 -17.97 17.53
N GLY A 32 -1.47 -17.00 17.86
CA GLY A 32 -1.78 -15.86 16.99
C GLY A 32 -0.93 -14.63 17.28
N VAL A 33 -1.11 -13.60 16.46
CA VAL A 33 -0.47 -12.29 16.64
C VAL A 33 -0.85 -11.69 18.00
N SER A 34 0.17 -11.39 18.82
CA SER A 34 -0.03 -10.80 20.15
C SER A 34 -0.52 -9.35 20.06
N ASN A 35 -1.22 -8.85 21.08
CA ASN A 35 -1.64 -7.44 21.12
C ASN A 35 -0.45 -6.46 21.09
N GLY A 36 0.68 -6.84 21.73
CA GLY A 36 1.90 -6.04 21.67
C GLY A 36 2.51 -5.99 20.28
N THR A 37 2.48 -7.11 19.55
CA THR A 37 2.91 -7.17 18.15
C THR A 37 1.97 -6.36 17.26
N ALA A 38 0.66 -6.44 17.46
CA ALA A 38 -0.32 -5.66 16.73
C ALA A 38 -0.11 -4.14 16.91
N LYS A 39 0.06 -3.65 18.15
CA LYS A 39 0.34 -2.22 18.41
C LYS A 39 1.60 -1.75 17.67
N LYS A 40 2.70 -2.52 17.79
CA LYS A 40 3.96 -2.18 17.10
C LYS A 40 3.86 -2.25 15.57
N SER A 41 2.99 -3.11 15.06
CA SER A 41 2.76 -3.25 13.61
C SER A 41 2.04 -2.06 13.01
N ALA A 42 1.25 -1.32 13.80
CA ALA A 42 0.52 -0.14 13.35
C ALA A 42 1.39 0.91 12.63
N THR A 43 2.67 0.99 13.00
CA THR A 43 3.64 1.98 12.50
C THR A 43 4.86 1.36 11.80
N SER A 44 4.88 0.03 11.61
CA SER A 44 6.09 -0.67 11.15
C SER A 44 6.28 -0.61 9.64
N MET A 45 5.19 -0.69 8.86
CA MET A 45 5.24 -0.80 7.40
C MET A 45 6.17 -1.93 6.91
N SER A 46 6.37 -2.95 7.74
CA SER A 46 7.31 -4.04 7.46
C SER A 46 6.77 -4.94 6.34
N PRO A 47 7.62 -5.75 5.67
CA PRO A 47 7.14 -6.68 4.67
C PRO A 47 6.18 -7.69 5.29
N THR A 48 6.45 -8.14 6.51
CA THR A 48 5.56 -9.04 7.29
C THR A 48 4.16 -8.47 7.49
N VAL A 49 4.02 -7.14 7.59
CA VAL A 49 2.69 -6.52 7.67
C VAL A 49 2.05 -6.42 6.29
N VAL A 50 2.75 -5.79 5.34
CA VAL A 50 2.16 -5.38 4.06
C VAL A 50 1.97 -6.57 3.10
N GLN A 51 2.84 -7.57 3.16
CA GLN A 51 2.72 -8.78 2.31
C GLN A 51 2.07 -9.96 3.05
N GLY A 52 1.95 -9.85 4.38
CA GLY A 52 1.34 -10.87 5.23
C GLY A 52 -0.17 -10.73 5.34
N VAL A 53 -0.80 -11.73 5.94
CA VAL A 53 -2.25 -11.77 6.16
C VAL A 53 -2.52 -11.71 7.67
N ALA A 54 -1.85 -12.53 8.49
CA ALA A 54 -2.13 -12.72 9.91
C ALA A 54 -2.18 -11.43 10.74
N ILE A 55 -1.23 -10.49 10.53
CA ILE A 55 -1.22 -9.20 11.25
C ILE A 55 -2.38 -8.32 10.81
N GLN A 56 -2.58 -8.17 9.50
CA GLN A 56 -3.66 -7.35 8.98
C GLN A 56 -5.01 -7.90 9.48
N GLN A 57 -5.23 -9.21 9.41
CA GLN A 57 -6.43 -9.86 9.93
C GLN A 57 -6.61 -9.60 11.43
N LYS A 58 -5.56 -9.77 12.23
CA LYS A 58 -5.62 -9.51 13.67
C LYS A 58 -6.08 -8.08 13.95
N MET A 59 -5.49 -7.10 13.26
CA MET A 59 -5.75 -5.68 13.47
C MET A 59 -7.13 -5.28 12.97
N LEU A 60 -7.59 -5.81 11.84
CA LEU A 60 -8.90 -5.50 11.28
C LEU A 60 -10.05 -6.21 12.01
N THR A 61 -9.84 -7.41 12.55
CA THR A 61 -10.92 -8.20 13.18
C THR A 61 -11.06 -7.98 14.68
N THR A 62 -9.94 -7.89 15.42
CA THR A 62 -9.97 -7.93 16.89
C THR A 62 -10.27 -6.56 17.49
N ASP A 63 -9.80 -5.48 16.87
CA ASP A 63 -9.94 -4.13 17.40
C ASP A 63 -10.49 -3.18 16.33
N LYS A 64 -11.73 -2.74 16.53
CA LYS A 64 -12.43 -1.84 15.59
C LYS A 64 -11.86 -0.42 15.59
N THR A 65 -10.89 -0.11 16.46
CA THR A 65 -10.25 1.19 16.53
C THR A 65 -9.14 1.37 15.51
N TYR A 66 -8.65 0.31 14.85
CA TYR A 66 -7.64 0.49 13.80
C TYR A 66 -8.25 1.09 12.53
N LEU A 67 -7.67 2.21 12.09
CA LEU A 67 -7.97 2.88 10.83
C LEU A 67 -6.90 2.49 9.79
N PRO A 68 -7.21 1.67 8.79
CA PRO A 68 -6.26 1.32 7.75
C PRO A 68 -5.96 2.54 6.89
N ILE A 69 -4.67 2.84 6.74
CA ILE A 69 -4.17 3.89 5.86
C ILE A 69 -3.26 3.23 4.82
N PHE A 70 -3.78 3.09 3.61
CA PHE A 70 -3.07 2.55 2.46
C PHE A 70 -2.23 3.65 1.80
N GLY A 71 -1.03 3.31 1.34
CA GLY A 71 -0.10 4.26 0.74
C GLY A 71 1.21 3.62 0.28
N SER A 72 2.29 4.38 0.24
CA SER A 72 3.65 3.92 -0.10
C SER A 72 4.69 4.47 0.88
N SER A 73 5.72 5.17 0.40
CA SER A 73 6.84 5.67 1.19
C SER A 73 6.51 6.91 2.03
N GLU A 74 5.48 7.66 1.68
CA GLU A 74 5.00 8.85 2.39
C GLU A 74 4.60 8.53 3.83
N LEU A 75 3.97 7.38 4.07
CA LEU A 75 3.57 6.93 5.42
C LEU A 75 4.77 6.70 6.36
N SER A 76 6.00 6.57 5.82
CA SER A 76 7.19 6.34 6.64
C SER A 76 7.76 7.61 7.25
N ARG A 77 7.28 8.79 6.81
CA ARG A 77 7.80 10.11 7.18
C ARG A 77 7.18 10.60 8.48
N VAL A 78 7.55 9.91 9.56
CA VAL A 78 7.06 10.19 10.91
C VAL A 78 7.74 11.46 11.44
N ASP A 79 7.03 12.58 11.39
CA ASP A 79 7.33 13.86 12.04
C ASP A 79 6.25 14.17 13.10
N PRO A 80 6.39 15.22 13.93
CA PRO A 80 5.40 15.54 14.96
C PRO A 80 3.96 15.64 14.46
N PHE A 81 3.74 15.96 13.19
CA PHE A 81 2.41 16.16 12.62
C PHE A 81 1.81 14.89 12.02
N HIS A 82 2.57 13.79 11.99
CA HIS A 82 2.14 12.53 11.39
C HIS A 82 0.86 11.96 12.05
N PRO A 83 -0.06 11.33 11.29
CA PRO A 83 -1.35 10.85 11.81
C PRO A 83 -1.25 9.96 13.05
N ASN A 84 -0.25 9.08 13.14
CA ASN A 84 -0.03 8.27 14.35
C ASN A 84 0.32 9.09 15.60
N VAL A 85 1.08 10.19 15.45
CA VAL A 85 1.41 11.08 16.57
C VAL A 85 0.17 11.81 17.04
N PHE A 86 -0.63 12.34 16.10
CA PHE A 86 -1.87 13.05 16.41
C PHE A 86 -2.91 12.14 17.06
N ALA A 87 -3.07 10.93 16.54
CA ALA A 87 -4.00 9.95 17.08
C ALA A 87 -3.72 9.65 18.56
N GLU A 88 -2.45 9.50 18.92
CA GLU A 88 -2.02 9.21 20.29
C GLU A 88 -2.04 10.46 21.18
N LYS A 89 -1.46 11.58 20.72
CA LYS A 89 -1.43 12.86 21.46
C LYS A 89 -2.84 13.34 21.85
N TYR A 90 -3.77 13.31 20.90
CA TYR A 90 -5.13 13.85 21.06
C TYR A 90 -6.19 12.78 21.34
N LYS A 91 -5.77 11.53 21.56
CA LYS A 91 -6.66 10.40 21.95
C LYS A 91 -7.88 10.28 21.04
N ARG A 92 -7.65 10.20 19.73
CA ARG A 92 -8.70 10.25 18.68
C ARG A 92 -9.74 9.13 18.73
N GLY A 93 -9.53 8.08 19.53
CA GLY A 93 -10.40 6.90 19.58
C GLY A 93 -10.21 5.94 18.41
N TYR A 94 -9.24 6.21 17.53
CA TYR A 94 -8.74 5.30 16.51
C TYR A 94 -7.22 5.29 16.49
N THR A 95 -6.63 4.21 15.98
CA THR A 95 -5.19 4.06 15.78
C THR A 95 -4.90 3.88 14.29
N PRO A 96 -4.17 4.80 13.63
CA PRO A 96 -3.76 4.60 12.24
C PRO A 96 -2.91 3.33 12.08
N PHE A 97 -3.31 2.47 11.15
CA PHE A 97 -2.59 1.26 10.76
C PHE A 97 -2.04 1.45 9.35
N LEU A 98 -0.73 1.62 9.24
CA LEU A 98 -0.06 1.96 7.98
C LEU A 98 0.16 0.69 7.12
N ILE A 99 -0.48 0.64 5.95
CA ILE A 99 -0.38 -0.44 4.97
C ILE A 99 0.24 0.11 3.70
N GLY A 100 1.55 -0.02 3.58
CA GLY A 100 2.29 0.53 2.44
C GLY A 100 3.78 0.54 2.71
N ARG A 101 4.56 0.60 1.64
CA ARG A 101 6.03 0.68 1.68
C ARG A 101 6.54 1.23 0.35
N PRO A 102 7.82 1.69 0.27
CA PRO A 102 8.35 2.21 -0.98
C PRO A 102 8.09 1.26 -2.17
N GLY A 103 7.36 1.75 -3.18
CA GLY A 103 7.01 0.99 -4.37
C GLY A 103 5.67 0.24 -4.33
N THR A 104 4.92 0.22 -3.20
CA THR A 104 3.53 -0.25 -3.22
C THR A 104 2.66 0.72 -4.00
N GLN A 105 1.94 0.17 -4.99
CA GLN A 105 0.98 0.89 -5.82
C GLN A 105 -0.35 0.12 -5.84
N SER A 106 -1.30 0.55 -6.68
CA SER A 106 -2.68 0.05 -6.62
C SER A 106 -2.80 -1.46 -6.86
N LEU A 107 -1.99 -2.07 -7.74
CA LEU A 107 -2.10 -3.52 -8.00
C LEU A 107 -1.69 -4.39 -6.80
N SER A 108 -0.69 -3.95 -6.02
CA SER A 108 -0.31 -4.63 -4.76
C SER A 108 -1.42 -4.46 -3.72
N HIS A 109 -1.91 -3.23 -3.54
CA HIS A 109 -3.01 -2.94 -2.61
C HIS A 109 -4.31 -3.65 -2.97
N TYR A 110 -4.57 -3.88 -4.26
CA TYR A 110 -5.71 -4.67 -4.70
C TYR A 110 -5.63 -6.11 -4.15
N LEU A 111 -4.46 -6.74 -4.18
CA LEU A 111 -4.27 -8.07 -3.59
C LEU A 111 -4.45 -8.04 -2.07
N ASP A 112 -3.93 -7.02 -1.38
CA ASP A 112 -4.17 -6.80 0.05
C ASP A 112 -5.66 -6.75 0.37
N ILE A 113 -6.41 -5.88 -0.32
CA ILE A 113 -7.84 -5.67 -0.09
C ILE A 113 -8.62 -6.95 -0.38
N LYS A 114 -8.29 -7.67 -1.45
CA LYS A 114 -8.91 -8.96 -1.79
C LYS A 114 -8.61 -10.04 -0.75
N ALA A 115 -7.41 -10.05 -0.17
CA ALA A 115 -7.04 -10.99 0.88
C ALA A 115 -7.77 -10.70 2.21
N MET A 116 -7.93 -9.42 2.57
CA MET A 116 -8.67 -9.02 3.77
C MET A 116 -10.18 -9.22 3.63
N GLY A 117 -10.73 -8.98 2.43
CA GLY A 117 -12.12 -9.26 2.10
C GLY A 117 -13.11 -8.72 3.15
N ASN A 118 -13.89 -9.61 3.76
CA ASN A 118 -14.93 -9.24 4.73
C ASN A 118 -14.41 -8.54 5.99
N GLU A 119 -13.11 -8.58 6.27
CA GLU A 119 -12.53 -7.86 7.40
C GLU A 119 -12.57 -6.34 7.20
N LEU A 120 -12.64 -5.88 5.95
CA LEU A 120 -12.83 -4.47 5.60
C LEU A 120 -14.30 -4.05 5.54
N LYS A 121 -15.24 -4.98 5.78
CA LYS A 121 -16.67 -4.72 5.60
C LYS A 121 -17.19 -3.61 6.52
N GLY A 122 -17.68 -2.53 5.91
CA GLY A 122 -18.21 -1.37 6.63
C GLY A 122 -17.18 -0.57 7.43
N LYS A 123 -15.89 -0.82 7.24
CA LYS A 123 -14.82 -0.05 7.90
C LYS A 123 -14.54 1.25 7.15
N LYS A 124 -14.17 2.29 7.90
CA LYS A 124 -13.52 3.48 7.33
C LYS A 124 -12.07 3.15 6.98
N VAL A 125 -11.62 3.64 5.83
CA VAL A 125 -10.29 3.41 5.26
C VAL A 125 -9.78 4.73 4.66
N VAL A 126 -8.49 4.98 4.77
CA VAL A 126 -7.81 6.07 4.05
C VAL A 126 -6.92 5.46 2.97
N PHE A 127 -6.92 6.02 1.78
CA PHE A 127 -6.07 5.61 0.66
C PHE A 127 -5.32 6.83 0.11
N VAL A 128 -4.01 6.89 0.33
CA VAL A 128 -3.16 7.99 -0.12
C VAL A 128 -2.63 7.67 -1.51
N LEU A 129 -3.01 8.48 -2.49
CA LEU A 129 -2.48 8.40 -3.86
C LEU A 129 -1.09 9.00 -3.91
N SER A 130 -0.37 8.72 -5.00
CA SER A 130 0.87 9.42 -5.32
C SER A 130 0.95 9.64 -6.83
N PRO A 131 1.15 10.88 -7.31
CA PRO A 131 1.26 11.17 -8.74
C PRO A 131 2.31 10.30 -9.44
N GLN A 132 3.39 9.96 -8.74
CA GLN A 132 4.52 9.21 -9.28
C GLN A 132 4.21 7.73 -9.54
N TRP A 133 3.08 7.20 -9.08
CA TRP A 133 2.62 5.86 -9.46
C TRP A 133 2.11 5.83 -10.91
N PHE A 134 1.58 6.96 -11.38
CA PHE A 134 0.93 7.08 -12.68
C PHE A 134 1.92 7.36 -13.82
N GLN A 135 3.11 6.75 -13.75
CA GLN A 135 4.07 6.81 -14.86
C GLN A 135 3.48 6.12 -16.09
N PRO A 136 3.88 6.49 -17.32
CA PRO A 136 3.34 5.90 -18.55
C PRO A 136 3.50 4.37 -18.65
N ALA A 137 4.55 3.81 -18.05
CA ALA A 137 4.78 2.37 -17.99
C ALA A 137 4.11 1.68 -16.79
N GLY A 138 3.54 2.44 -15.84
CA GLY A 138 3.08 1.94 -14.54
C GLY A 138 4.23 1.45 -13.65
N VAL A 139 3.90 0.60 -12.67
CA VAL A 139 4.89 -0.05 -11.81
C VAL A 139 5.74 -1.07 -12.58
N ASP A 140 7.06 -0.99 -12.40
CA ASP A 140 8.03 -1.91 -13.01
C ASP A 140 8.15 -3.27 -12.27
N ASP A 141 8.89 -4.21 -12.86
CA ASP A 141 9.07 -5.57 -12.31
C ASP A 141 9.80 -5.58 -10.96
N GLY A 142 10.75 -4.68 -10.73
CA GLY A 142 11.51 -4.59 -9.49
C GLY A 142 10.64 -4.09 -8.33
N HIS A 143 9.92 -2.99 -8.52
CA HIS A 143 9.05 -2.40 -7.51
C HIS A 143 7.83 -3.28 -7.24
N PHE A 144 7.20 -3.84 -8.28
CA PHE A 144 6.10 -4.78 -8.09
C PHE A 144 6.59 -6.05 -7.40
N GLY A 145 7.69 -6.65 -7.87
CA GLY A 145 8.27 -7.87 -7.32
C GLY A 145 8.70 -7.73 -5.86
N GLY A 146 9.30 -6.59 -5.50
CA GLY A 146 9.70 -6.29 -4.11
C GLY A 146 8.51 -6.13 -3.14
N ASN A 147 7.32 -5.83 -3.65
CA ASN A 147 6.09 -5.65 -2.88
C ASN A 147 5.04 -6.74 -3.12
N PHE A 148 5.33 -7.73 -3.97
CA PHE A 148 4.41 -8.81 -4.30
C PHE A 148 4.26 -9.80 -3.14
N SER A 149 3.02 -10.17 -2.80
CA SER A 149 2.72 -11.25 -1.85
C SER A 149 2.26 -12.50 -2.59
N PRO A 150 3.06 -13.58 -2.60
CA PRO A 150 2.63 -14.87 -3.13
C PRO A 150 1.39 -15.40 -2.42
N LEU A 151 1.29 -15.22 -1.09
CA LEU A 151 0.16 -15.70 -0.30
C LEU A 151 -1.15 -15.06 -0.76
N GLN A 152 -1.17 -13.73 -0.86
CA GLN A 152 -2.35 -12.99 -1.31
C GLN A 152 -2.71 -13.31 -2.77
N ALA A 153 -1.71 -13.47 -3.64
CA ALA A 153 -1.92 -13.82 -5.04
C ALA A 153 -2.49 -15.25 -5.20
N TYR A 154 -2.01 -16.22 -4.42
CA TYR A 154 -2.59 -17.57 -4.41
C TYR A 154 -4.01 -17.57 -3.84
N ASN A 155 -4.27 -16.82 -2.76
CA ASN A 155 -5.62 -16.64 -2.24
C ASN A 155 -6.56 -16.05 -3.31
N PHE A 156 -6.11 -15.02 -4.03
CA PHE A 156 -6.84 -14.46 -5.16
C PHE A 156 -7.08 -15.49 -6.28
N ALA A 157 -6.06 -16.27 -6.66
CA ALA A 157 -6.16 -17.24 -7.75
C ALA A 157 -7.07 -18.43 -7.40
N MET A 158 -7.04 -18.88 -6.14
CA MET A 158 -7.80 -20.02 -5.64
C MET A 158 -9.19 -19.65 -5.12
N ALA A 159 -9.52 -18.35 -4.97
CA ALA A 159 -10.83 -17.91 -4.53
C ALA A 159 -11.97 -18.43 -5.42
N ASP A 160 -13.02 -18.94 -4.79
CA ASP A 160 -14.24 -19.40 -5.45
C ASP A 160 -15.14 -18.20 -5.82
N GLU A 161 -14.70 -17.46 -6.84
CA GLU A 161 -15.47 -16.37 -7.42
C GLU A 161 -15.52 -16.53 -8.96
N PRO A 162 -16.55 -16.02 -9.63
CA PRO A 162 -16.62 -16.09 -11.09
C PRO A 162 -15.50 -15.26 -11.75
N PRO A 163 -15.04 -15.64 -12.95
CA PRO A 163 -14.07 -14.86 -13.71
C PRO A 163 -14.76 -13.65 -14.38
N THR A 164 -15.05 -12.63 -13.57
CA THR A 164 -15.60 -11.34 -14.04
C THR A 164 -14.60 -10.59 -14.92
N PRO A 165 -15.03 -9.59 -15.72
CA PRO A 165 -14.10 -8.76 -16.50
C PRO A 165 -13.01 -8.09 -15.65
N GLU A 166 -13.35 -7.61 -14.45
CA GLU A 166 -12.42 -7.11 -13.44
C GLU A 166 -11.40 -8.18 -13.04
N ARG A 167 -11.87 -9.36 -12.61
CA ARG A 167 -11.00 -10.45 -12.15
C ARG A 167 -10.06 -10.94 -13.26
N ARG A 168 -10.54 -10.97 -14.51
CA ARG A 168 -9.72 -11.26 -15.70
C ARG A 168 -8.66 -10.21 -15.93
N TYR A 169 -9.04 -8.94 -15.85
CA TYR A 169 -8.11 -7.84 -16.02
C TYR A 169 -7.00 -7.89 -14.94
N ALA A 170 -7.37 -8.09 -13.67
CA ALA A 170 -6.42 -8.30 -12.59
C ALA A 170 -5.48 -9.49 -12.85
N ALA A 171 -6.01 -10.66 -13.27
CA ALA A 171 -5.19 -11.82 -13.58
C ALA A 171 -4.20 -11.55 -14.73
N LYS A 172 -4.67 -10.88 -15.81
CA LYS A 172 -3.82 -10.44 -16.92
C LYS A 172 -2.74 -9.45 -16.46
N ARG A 173 -3.08 -8.51 -15.58
CA ARG A 173 -2.14 -7.55 -15.00
C ARG A 173 -1.06 -8.23 -14.17
N LEU A 174 -1.43 -9.22 -13.34
CA LEU A 174 -0.49 -10.04 -12.56
C LEU A 174 0.44 -10.88 -13.45
N LEU A 175 -0.10 -11.56 -14.46
CA LEU A 175 0.68 -12.32 -15.48
C LEU A 175 1.63 -11.43 -16.29
N SER A 176 1.33 -10.13 -16.31
CA SER A 176 2.29 -9.03 -16.27
C SER A 176 3.75 -9.36 -16.00
N TYR A 177 3.97 -9.80 -14.77
CA TYR A 177 5.18 -9.57 -14.00
C TYR A 177 6.04 -10.81 -13.90
N LYS A 178 7.37 -10.62 -14.00
CA LYS A 178 8.34 -11.73 -13.97
C LYS A 178 8.21 -12.56 -12.71
N VAL A 179 7.98 -11.93 -11.55
CA VAL A 179 7.78 -12.62 -10.26
C VAL A 179 6.60 -13.60 -10.30
N VAL A 180 5.56 -13.29 -11.08
CA VAL A 180 4.38 -14.15 -11.27
C VAL A 180 4.64 -15.21 -12.34
N GLN A 181 5.22 -14.81 -13.48
CA GLN A 181 5.55 -15.72 -14.59
C GLN A 181 6.53 -16.82 -14.18
N ASN A 182 7.48 -16.50 -13.29
CA ASN A 182 8.45 -17.46 -12.76
C ASN A 182 7.84 -18.48 -11.79
N ASN A 183 6.59 -18.30 -11.37
CA ASN A 183 5.85 -19.24 -10.55
C ASN A 183 4.83 -19.98 -11.42
N THR A 184 5.22 -21.13 -11.97
CA THR A 184 4.41 -21.90 -12.94
C THR A 184 3.01 -22.25 -12.41
N THR A 185 2.90 -22.67 -11.15
CA THR A 185 1.62 -23.03 -10.53
C THR A 185 0.69 -21.83 -10.47
N LEU A 186 1.18 -20.70 -9.95
CA LEU A 186 0.41 -19.47 -9.87
C LEU A 186 0.04 -18.93 -11.27
N ALA A 187 0.99 -18.90 -12.19
CA ALA A 187 0.77 -18.46 -13.56
C ALA A 187 -0.34 -19.28 -14.24
N THR A 188 -0.29 -20.62 -14.13
CA THR A 188 -1.32 -21.51 -14.69
C THR A 188 -2.72 -21.20 -14.13
N LEU A 189 -2.83 -20.92 -12.82
CA LEU A 189 -4.10 -20.56 -12.20
C LEU A 189 -4.63 -19.21 -12.71
N LEU A 190 -3.75 -18.22 -12.83
CA LEU A 190 -4.10 -16.89 -13.33
C LEU A 190 -4.45 -16.92 -14.81
N GLU A 191 -3.79 -17.73 -15.62
CA GLU A 191 -4.11 -17.93 -17.05
C GLU A 191 -5.52 -18.51 -17.21
N SER A 192 -5.89 -19.46 -16.35
CA SER A 192 -7.27 -19.98 -16.32
C SER A 192 -8.30 -18.89 -15.99
N ILE A 193 -7.98 -17.98 -15.07
CA ILE A 193 -8.85 -16.83 -14.78
C ILE A 193 -8.91 -15.87 -15.97
N ALA A 194 -7.76 -15.58 -16.60
CA ALA A 194 -7.62 -14.61 -17.69
C ALA A 194 -8.28 -15.06 -19.00
N SER A 195 -8.37 -16.38 -19.25
CA SER A 195 -8.84 -17.01 -20.49
C SER A 195 -10.30 -16.70 -20.79
N PRO A 196 -10.67 -16.20 -21.99
CA PRO A 196 -12.05 -15.81 -22.30
C PRO A 196 -13.05 -16.98 -22.15
N GLY A 197 -14.28 -16.69 -21.73
CA GLY A 197 -15.30 -17.73 -21.47
C GLY A 197 -15.30 -18.25 -20.03
N PRO A 198 -16.11 -19.26 -19.66
CA PRO A 198 -16.16 -19.77 -18.28
C PRO A 198 -14.77 -20.20 -17.77
N LYS A 199 -14.61 -20.25 -16.43
CA LYS A 199 -13.34 -20.62 -15.80
C LYS A 199 -12.86 -21.95 -16.39
N THR A 200 -11.71 -21.95 -17.05
CA THR A 200 -11.15 -23.18 -17.63
C THR A 200 -10.66 -24.07 -16.50
N ASP A 201 -11.02 -25.35 -16.55
CA ASP A 201 -10.62 -26.28 -15.51
C ASP A 201 -9.11 -26.42 -15.44
N VAL A 202 -8.57 -26.13 -14.26
CA VAL A 202 -7.16 -26.34 -13.93
C VAL A 202 -7.01 -27.76 -13.40
N SER A 203 -5.92 -28.43 -13.77
CA SER A 203 -5.64 -29.81 -13.35
C SER A 203 -5.71 -29.96 -11.84
N MET A 204 -6.16 -31.14 -11.37
CA MET A 204 -6.20 -31.46 -9.94
C MET A 204 -4.80 -31.36 -9.30
N PHE A 205 -3.75 -31.74 -10.03
CA PHE A 205 -2.36 -31.63 -9.57
C PHE A 205 -1.97 -30.17 -9.29
N THR A 206 -2.28 -29.25 -10.21
CA THR A 206 -2.00 -27.82 -10.01
C THR A 206 -2.78 -27.25 -8.83
N LYS A 207 -4.04 -27.66 -8.64
CA LYS A 207 -4.85 -27.25 -7.47
C LYS A 207 -4.23 -27.75 -6.16
N LEU A 208 -3.82 -29.02 -6.09
CA LEU A 208 -3.15 -29.60 -4.93
C LEU A 208 -1.79 -28.92 -4.63
N ALA A 209 -1.01 -28.61 -5.67
CA ALA A 209 0.23 -27.88 -5.53
C ALA A 209 -0.01 -26.46 -4.96
N ALA A 210 -1.04 -25.78 -5.44
CA ALA A 210 -1.43 -24.46 -4.94
C ALA A 210 -1.90 -24.51 -3.47
N GLU A 211 -2.71 -25.51 -3.10
CA GLU A 211 -3.13 -25.70 -1.71
C GLU A 211 -1.95 -25.98 -0.78
N ALA A 212 -0.96 -26.76 -1.22
CA ALA A 212 0.26 -27.00 -0.47
C ALA A 212 1.07 -25.71 -0.30
N GLU A 213 1.23 -24.93 -1.37
CA GLU A 213 1.94 -23.66 -1.36
C GLU A 213 1.27 -22.63 -0.44
N ILE A 214 -0.06 -22.50 -0.50
CA ILE A 214 -0.84 -21.66 0.44
C ILE A 214 -0.57 -22.07 1.88
N LYS A 215 -0.58 -23.37 2.21
CA LYS A 215 -0.33 -23.85 3.58
C LYS A 215 1.07 -23.48 4.06
N VAL A 216 2.09 -23.64 3.21
CA VAL A 216 3.47 -23.27 3.54
C VAL A 216 3.60 -21.76 3.74
N LEU A 217 3.04 -20.97 2.83
CA LEU A 217 3.06 -19.51 2.91
C LEU A 217 2.29 -18.97 4.12
N GLN A 218 1.12 -19.53 4.42
CA GLN A 218 0.34 -19.19 5.61
C GLN A 218 1.12 -19.55 6.89
N ARG A 219 1.78 -20.71 6.93
CA ARG A 219 2.61 -21.08 8.08
C ARG A 219 3.80 -20.14 8.26
N LYS A 220 4.44 -19.73 7.17
CA LYS A 220 5.51 -18.73 7.20
C LYS A 220 4.97 -17.41 7.78
N ASP A 221 3.83 -16.94 7.30
CA ASP A 221 3.15 -15.73 7.78
C ASP A 221 2.79 -15.83 9.28
N ASP A 222 2.20 -16.95 9.72
CA ASP A 222 1.86 -17.21 11.13
C ASP A 222 3.12 -17.18 12.05
N LEU A 223 4.27 -17.65 11.55
CA LEU A 223 5.52 -17.66 12.33
C LEU A 223 6.22 -16.30 12.34
N GLU A 224 6.33 -15.64 11.19
CA GLU A 224 6.97 -14.33 11.06
C GLU A 224 6.15 -13.24 11.77
N SER A 225 4.82 -13.35 11.78
CA SER A 225 3.91 -12.40 12.43
C SER A 225 4.02 -12.34 13.96
N LYS A 226 4.82 -13.20 14.59
CA LYS A 226 5.06 -13.19 16.04
C LYS A 226 5.94 -12.03 16.47
N VAL A 227 6.94 -11.71 15.66
CA VAL A 227 7.93 -10.68 15.95
C VAL A 227 7.88 -9.64 14.84
N ILE A 228 7.71 -8.38 15.23
CA ILE A 228 7.66 -7.27 14.29
C ILE A 228 8.90 -6.39 14.42
N GLU A 229 9.57 -6.18 13.29
CA GLU A 229 10.67 -5.25 13.15
C GLU A 229 10.23 -3.94 12.48
N GLY A 230 11.04 -2.90 12.62
CA GLY A 230 10.80 -1.62 11.94
C GLY A 230 9.65 -0.78 12.51
N SER A 231 9.08 -1.16 13.66
CA SER A 231 8.11 -0.33 14.40
C SER A 231 8.68 1.07 14.64
N ARG A 232 7.85 2.09 14.39
CA ARG A 232 8.19 3.49 14.64
C ARG A 232 7.51 4.01 15.91
N GLN A 233 6.95 3.13 16.75
CA GLN A 233 6.22 3.51 17.96
C GLN A 233 7.06 4.39 18.89
N ASP A 234 8.32 4.04 19.15
CA ASP A 234 9.19 4.86 20.01
C ASP A 234 9.41 6.28 19.45
N LYS A 235 9.39 6.43 18.12
CA LYS A 235 9.49 7.74 17.46
C LYS A 235 8.19 8.51 17.61
N VAL A 236 7.04 7.84 17.45
CA VAL A 236 5.72 8.39 17.69
C VAL A 236 5.60 8.89 19.13
N ASP A 237 5.95 8.06 20.11
CA ASP A 237 5.90 8.38 21.56
C ASP A 237 6.73 9.61 21.91
N LYS A 238 7.92 9.75 21.30
CA LYS A 238 8.80 10.91 21.53
C LYS A 238 8.23 12.20 20.94
N GLN A 239 7.70 12.13 19.72
CA GLN A 239 7.25 13.29 18.96
C GLN A 239 5.96 13.93 19.51
N GLN A 240 5.18 13.22 20.32
CA GLN A 240 4.02 13.80 21.01
C GLN A 240 4.38 15.02 21.87
N LYS A 241 5.62 15.09 22.37
CA LYS A 241 6.10 16.19 23.23
C LYS A 241 6.27 17.50 22.48
N ASP A 242 6.40 17.43 21.15
CA ASP A 242 6.60 18.58 20.29
C ASP A 242 5.26 19.24 19.89
N LEU A 243 4.13 18.70 20.36
CA LEU A 243 2.79 19.19 20.06
C LEU A 243 2.10 19.84 21.27
N PRO A 244 1.25 20.87 21.05
CA PRO A 244 0.44 21.46 22.11
C PRO A 244 -0.55 20.46 22.68
N ASP A 245 -0.91 20.61 23.95
CA ASP A 245 -1.82 19.69 24.65
C ASP A 245 -3.27 19.81 24.17
N THR A 246 -3.67 20.99 23.68
CA THR A 246 -5.00 21.22 23.11
C THR A 246 -4.94 21.24 21.60
N LEU A 247 -5.87 20.53 20.96
CA LEU A 247 -5.97 20.50 19.50
C LEU A 247 -6.50 21.85 18.98
N ASN A 248 -5.67 22.58 18.24
CA ASN A 248 -6.07 23.74 17.46
C ASN A 248 -5.36 23.71 16.10
N TYR A 249 -6.11 23.53 15.01
CA TYR A 249 -5.52 23.38 13.68
C TYR A 249 -4.80 24.63 13.16
N THR A 250 -5.20 25.83 13.59
CA THR A 250 -4.50 27.06 13.20
C THR A 250 -3.16 27.15 13.92
N GLU A 251 -3.13 26.85 15.20
CA GLU A 251 -1.88 26.78 15.98
C GLU A 251 -0.95 25.70 15.45
N LEU A 252 -1.48 24.51 15.13
CA LEU A 252 -0.73 23.40 14.57
C LEU A 252 -0.17 23.70 13.18
N ASP A 253 -0.91 24.40 12.31
CA ASP A 253 -0.41 24.79 10.99
C ASP A 253 0.73 25.80 11.09
N ASN A 254 0.64 26.76 12.02
CA ASN A 254 1.73 27.70 12.31
C ASN A 254 2.96 26.97 12.85
N LEU A 255 2.77 26.09 13.84
CA LEU A 255 3.85 25.28 14.41
C LEU A 255 4.50 24.38 13.35
N ALA A 256 3.72 23.81 12.44
CA ALA A 256 4.23 23.01 11.33
C ALA A 256 5.01 23.84 10.31
N ALA A 257 4.60 25.08 10.06
CA ALA A 257 5.35 26.02 9.22
C ALA A 257 6.71 26.35 9.85
N GLU A 258 6.73 26.75 11.13
CA GLU A 258 7.97 27.05 11.89
C GLU A 258 8.89 25.83 11.96
N TYR A 259 8.32 24.65 12.23
CA TYR A 259 9.08 23.41 12.26
C TYR A 259 9.70 23.13 10.88
N GLY A 260 8.93 23.25 9.80
CA GLY A 260 9.43 23.03 8.45
C GLY A 260 10.51 24.03 8.04
N GLU A 261 10.32 25.31 8.36
CA GLU A 261 11.31 26.37 8.17
C GLU A 261 12.64 26.01 8.84
N SER A 262 12.61 25.49 10.07
CA SER A 262 13.82 25.05 10.78
C SER A 262 14.54 23.84 10.15
N LYS A 263 13.90 23.11 9.23
CA LYS A 263 14.46 21.90 8.59
C LYS A 263 14.89 22.13 7.16
N VAL A 264 14.42 23.18 6.52
CA VAL A 264 14.89 23.58 5.19
C VAL A 264 16.10 24.50 5.37
N GLY A 265 17.11 24.35 4.51
CA GLY A 265 18.22 25.30 4.44
C GLY A 265 17.89 26.39 3.43
N ASP A 266 18.90 27.08 2.92
CA ASP A 266 18.75 28.15 1.92
C ASP A 266 18.42 27.65 0.51
N ASN A 267 18.02 26.39 0.34
CA ASN A 267 17.71 25.85 -0.98
C ASN A 267 16.36 26.41 -1.48
N PRO A 268 16.27 26.75 -2.78
CA PRO A 268 15.12 27.49 -3.32
C PRO A 268 13.85 26.63 -3.47
N PHE A 269 13.91 25.36 -3.09
CA PHE A 269 12.83 24.39 -3.28
C PHE A 269 12.10 24.07 -1.97
N PHE A 270 12.51 24.65 -0.84
CA PHE A 270 12.00 24.29 0.49
C PHE A 270 12.10 22.77 0.78
N ILE A 271 13.15 22.14 0.26
CA ILE A 271 13.45 20.73 0.54
C ILE A 271 14.29 20.66 1.81
N LYS A 272 14.03 19.65 2.64
CA LYS A 272 14.79 19.41 3.87
C LYS A 272 16.29 19.38 3.59
N ASP A 273 17.05 20.18 4.33
CA ASP A 273 18.45 20.49 4.02
C ASP A 273 19.33 19.23 3.88
N SER A 274 19.16 18.28 4.81
CA SER A 274 19.89 17.02 4.79
C SER A 274 19.62 16.16 3.55
N TYR A 275 18.39 16.23 3.01
CA TYR A 275 18.04 15.51 1.80
C TYR A 275 18.62 16.24 0.59
N TYR A 276 18.43 17.57 0.52
CA TYR A 276 18.94 18.40 -0.55
C TYR A 276 20.45 18.23 -0.74
N LYS A 277 21.25 18.46 0.29
CA LYS A 277 22.72 18.36 0.26
C LYS A 277 23.21 16.97 -0.14
N LYS A 278 22.51 15.92 0.29
CA LYS A 278 22.90 14.53 0.04
C LYS A 278 22.46 13.99 -1.32
N LYS A 279 21.29 14.39 -1.81
CA LYS A 279 20.60 13.73 -2.93
C LYS A 279 20.38 14.62 -4.15
N ILE A 280 20.35 15.93 -3.98
CA ILE A 280 19.99 16.88 -5.05
C ILE A 280 21.17 17.78 -5.39
N GLU A 281 21.77 18.45 -4.40
CA GLU A 281 22.87 19.40 -4.60
C GLU A 281 24.03 18.85 -5.44
N PRO A 282 24.51 17.59 -5.24
CA PRO A 282 25.63 17.06 -6.01
C PRO A 282 25.35 16.93 -7.52
N THR A 283 24.07 16.87 -7.91
CA THR A 283 23.63 16.67 -9.30
C THR A 283 22.68 17.77 -9.79
N ILE A 284 22.57 18.89 -9.07
CA ILE A 284 21.58 19.94 -9.33
C ILE A 284 21.63 20.46 -10.76
N ASN A 285 22.84 20.65 -11.31
CA ASN A 285 23.03 21.13 -12.68
C ASN A 285 22.53 20.12 -13.73
N GLN A 286 22.61 18.82 -13.45
CA GLN A 286 22.13 17.76 -14.35
C GLN A 286 20.61 17.62 -14.29
N LEU A 287 19.98 18.08 -13.20
CA LEU A 287 18.55 17.93 -12.97
C LEU A 287 17.72 19.04 -13.63
N LYS A 288 18.32 20.18 -13.96
CA LYS A 288 17.64 21.29 -14.64
C LYS A 288 17.10 20.84 -15.99
N ASN A 289 15.79 20.99 -16.21
CA ASN A 289 15.09 20.55 -17.43
C ASN A 289 15.29 19.05 -17.77
N SER A 290 15.66 18.22 -16.79
CA SER A 290 15.92 16.79 -17.02
C SER A 290 14.66 15.95 -17.24
N ARG A 291 13.47 16.51 -16.96
CA ARG A 291 12.18 15.80 -16.94
C ARG A 291 11.10 16.51 -17.77
N THR A 292 11.45 17.13 -18.89
CA THR A 292 10.48 17.82 -19.78
C THR A 292 9.38 16.92 -20.34
N ASN A 293 9.67 15.63 -20.50
CA ASN A 293 8.71 14.64 -20.99
C ASN A 293 7.92 13.94 -19.86
N LEU A 294 8.07 14.37 -18.60
CA LEU A 294 7.33 13.78 -17.48
C LEU A 294 5.82 14.02 -17.67
N SER A 295 5.05 12.95 -17.48
CA SER A 295 3.60 12.93 -17.67
C SER A 295 3.00 11.86 -16.76
N TYR A 296 1.86 12.17 -16.14
CA TYR A 296 1.11 11.25 -15.28
C TYR A 296 -0.36 11.07 -15.71
N ASP A 297 -0.72 11.67 -16.84
CA ASP A 297 -2.05 11.70 -17.43
C ASP A 297 -2.42 10.39 -18.14
N GLU A 298 -1.45 9.65 -18.64
CA GLU A 298 -1.63 8.33 -19.25
C GLU A 298 -0.83 7.28 -18.49
N SER A 299 -1.50 6.28 -17.92
CA SER A 299 -0.86 5.22 -17.14
C SER A 299 -1.76 4.00 -16.99
N PRO A 300 -1.18 2.79 -16.91
CA PRO A 300 -1.89 1.59 -16.45
C PRO A 300 -2.41 1.72 -15.02
N GLU A 301 -1.79 2.58 -14.22
CA GLU A 301 -2.12 2.77 -12.80
C GLU A 301 -3.55 3.30 -12.61
N TYR A 302 -4.14 4.00 -13.60
CA TYR A 302 -5.57 4.36 -13.54
C TYR A 302 -6.49 3.14 -13.53
N ASP A 303 -6.10 2.09 -14.24
CA ASP A 303 -6.87 0.84 -14.30
C ASP A 303 -6.58 -0.05 -13.08
N ASP A 304 -5.37 0.02 -12.52
CA ASP A 304 -5.06 -0.66 -11.26
C ASP A 304 -5.73 0.05 -10.06
N LEU A 305 -5.83 1.39 -10.09
CA LEU A 305 -6.64 2.16 -9.14
C LEU A 305 -8.14 1.79 -9.26
N GLN A 306 -8.62 1.52 -10.47
CA GLN A 306 -9.98 1.04 -10.68
C GLN A 306 -10.23 -0.31 -10.00
N LEU A 307 -9.26 -1.22 -10.03
CA LEU A 307 -9.32 -2.50 -9.31
C LEU A 307 -9.42 -2.27 -7.79
N VAL A 308 -8.61 -1.38 -7.23
CA VAL A 308 -8.66 -1.00 -5.80
C VAL A 308 -10.05 -0.50 -5.41
N MET A 309 -10.59 0.43 -6.20
CA MET A 309 -11.94 0.96 -5.95
C MET A 309 -12.99 -0.13 -6.00
N ASP A 310 -12.97 -1.01 -7.01
CA ASP A 310 -13.94 -2.10 -7.12
C ASP A 310 -13.82 -3.13 -5.99
N ALA A 311 -12.59 -3.41 -5.53
CA ALA A 311 -12.36 -4.25 -4.36
C ALA A 311 -12.97 -3.64 -3.09
N PHE A 312 -12.77 -2.35 -2.82
CA PHE A 312 -13.38 -1.67 -1.67
C PHE A 312 -14.91 -1.64 -1.75
N LYS A 313 -15.48 -1.42 -2.93
CA LYS A 313 -16.94 -1.49 -3.13
C LYS A 313 -17.49 -2.88 -2.83
N SER A 314 -16.79 -3.92 -3.27
CA SER A 314 -17.23 -5.32 -3.11
C SER A 314 -17.38 -5.73 -1.64
N VAL A 315 -16.56 -5.14 -0.76
CA VAL A 315 -16.59 -5.38 0.69
C VAL A 315 -17.43 -4.32 1.41
N GLY A 316 -17.80 -3.22 0.74
CA GLY A 316 -18.57 -2.13 1.32
C GLY A 316 -17.78 -1.31 2.34
N ALA A 317 -16.47 -1.12 2.12
CA ALA A 317 -15.66 -0.20 2.92
C ALA A 317 -16.05 1.26 2.62
N ASP A 318 -15.91 2.15 3.59
CA ASP A 318 -16.07 3.60 3.44
C ASP A 318 -14.68 4.22 3.29
N VAL A 319 -14.39 4.87 2.15
CA VAL A 319 -13.00 5.20 1.79
C VAL A 319 -12.82 6.69 1.50
N LEU A 320 -11.84 7.28 2.18
CA LEU A 320 -11.27 8.59 1.86
C LEU A 320 -10.02 8.43 1.03
N PHE A 321 -10.07 8.89 -0.23
CA PHE A 321 -8.89 9.05 -1.07
C PHE A 321 -8.27 10.42 -0.85
N ILE A 322 -6.95 10.45 -0.65
CA ILE A 322 -6.17 11.69 -0.49
C ILE A 322 -5.20 11.77 -1.66
N ASN A 323 -5.17 12.90 -2.37
CA ASN A 323 -4.20 13.13 -3.45
C ASN A 323 -3.20 14.23 -3.05
N PRO A 324 -1.97 13.87 -2.61
CA PRO A 324 -0.95 14.81 -2.14
C PRO A 324 -0.48 15.79 -3.23
N PRO A 325 0.05 16.97 -2.84
CA PRO A 325 0.71 17.85 -3.78
C PRO A 325 2.07 17.27 -4.21
N VAL A 326 2.63 17.80 -5.29
CA VAL A 326 4.08 17.71 -5.56
C VAL A 326 4.74 19.06 -5.32
N ASN A 327 6.04 19.06 -5.05
CA ASN A 327 6.78 20.29 -4.81
C ASN A 327 6.87 21.10 -6.11
N GLY A 328 6.19 22.24 -6.15
CA GLY A 328 6.06 23.04 -7.36
C GLY A 328 7.38 23.65 -7.84
N ALA A 329 8.13 24.29 -6.93
CA ALA A 329 9.43 24.88 -7.26
C ALA A 329 10.41 23.84 -7.83
N TRP A 330 10.38 22.62 -7.28
CA TRP A 330 11.14 21.50 -7.81
C TRP A 330 10.66 21.05 -9.19
N TYR A 331 9.33 20.97 -9.38
CA TYR A 331 8.71 20.54 -10.63
C TYR A 331 9.05 21.48 -11.80
N ASP A 332 9.06 22.78 -11.54
CA ASP A 332 9.48 23.80 -12.51
C ASP A 332 10.97 23.68 -12.84
N TYR A 333 11.81 23.44 -11.83
CA TYR A 333 13.26 23.33 -12.02
C TYR A 333 13.66 22.17 -12.93
N ILE A 334 13.00 21.01 -12.78
CA ILE A 334 13.23 19.84 -13.64
C ILE A 334 12.57 19.98 -15.02
N GLY A 335 11.88 21.10 -15.28
CA GLY A 335 11.24 21.42 -16.56
C GLY A 335 9.97 20.63 -16.84
N ALA A 336 9.34 20.03 -15.83
CA ALA A 336 8.14 19.23 -16.02
C ALA A 336 6.89 20.12 -16.17
N SER A 337 5.89 19.65 -16.92
CA SER A 337 4.71 20.46 -17.27
C SER A 337 3.66 20.51 -16.16
N ARG A 338 3.43 21.69 -15.59
CA ARG A 338 2.35 21.94 -14.62
C ARG A 338 0.97 21.60 -15.18
N GLU A 339 0.75 21.79 -16.48
CA GLU A 339 -0.49 21.44 -17.17
C GLU A 339 -0.72 19.92 -17.16
N LYS A 340 0.31 19.13 -17.50
CA LYS A 340 0.23 17.66 -17.46
C LYS A 340 0.01 17.13 -16.04
N LEU A 341 0.63 17.77 -15.06
CA LEU A 341 0.41 17.47 -13.65
C LEU A 341 -1.03 17.79 -13.24
N GLN A 342 -1.60 18.92 -13.66
CA GLN A 342 -2.99 19.25 -13.39
C GLN A 342 -3.96 18.26 -14.05
N LEU A 343 -3.68 17.83 -15.28
CA LEU A 343 -4.47 16.82 -15.96
C LEU A 343 -4.50 15.49 -15.19
N TYR A 344 -3.41 15.12 -14.53
CA TYR A 344 -3.39 13.98 -13.60
C TYR A 344 -4.35 14.19 -12.42
N TYR A 345 -4.30 15.36 -11.76
CA TYR A 345 -5.17 15.65 -10.61
C TYR A 345 -6.65 15.62 -11.01
N ASP A 346 -6.98 16.24 -12.15
CA ASP A 346 -8.34 16.27 -12.68
C ASP A 346 -8.83 14.86 -13.00
N LYS A 347 -8.04 14.07 -13.74
CA LYS A 347 -8.42 12.72 -14.17
C LYS A 347 -8.57 11.75 -13.02
N SER A 348 -7.59 11.70 -12.11
CA SER A 348 -7.63 10.82 -10.93
C SER A 348 -8.76 11.22 -9.98
N GLY A 349 -8.92 12.52 -9.72
CA GLY A 349 -10.00 13.04 -8.88
C GLY A 349 -11.38 12.81 -9.48
N GLU A 350 -11.57 13.02 -10.79
CA GLU A 350 -12.80 12.66 -11.47
C GLU A 350 -13.11 11.16 -11.37
N GLN A 351 -12.11 10.30 -11.58
CA GLN A 351 -12.29 8.86 -11.52
C GLN A 351 -12.77 8.39 -10.14
N VAL A 352 -12.19 8.93 -9.06
CA VAL A 352 -12.58 8.65 -7.68
C VAL A 352 -13.98 9.19 -7.37
N LYS A 353 -14.21 10.48 -7.63
CA LYS A 353 -15.49 11.15 -7.33
C LYS A 353 -16.67 10.54 -8.08
N LYS A 354 -16.52 10.23 -9.37
CA LYS A 354 -17.57 9.60 -10.21
C LYS A 354 -18.02 8.23 -9.67
N GLN A 355 -17.23 7.62 -8.79
CA GLN A 355 -17.54 6.31 -8.21
C GLN A 355 -18.16 6.39 -6.81
N GLY A 356 -18.31 7.60 -6.27
CA GLY A 356 -18.98 7.87 -5.00
C GLY A 356 -18.08 7.80 -3.78
N PHE A 357 -16.76 7.88 -3.94
CA PHE A 357 -15.81 7.92 -2.83
C PHE A 357 -15.56 9.34 -2.32
N HIS A 358 -15.17 9.44 -1.04
CA HIS A 358 -14.66 10.69 -0.48
C HIS A 358 -13.29 11.00 -1.10
N TYR A 359 -13.05 12.27 -1.44
CA TYR A 359 -11.84 12.68 -2.13
C TYR A 359 -11.33 14.02 -1.61
N TYR A 360 -10.06 14.06 -1.21
CA TYR A 360 -9.37 15.26 -0.80
C TYR A 360 -8.22 15.56 -1.76
N ASP A 361 -8.39 16.62 -2.55
CA ASP A 361 -7.36 17.12 -3.47
C ASP A 361 -6.46 18.15 -2.78
N MET A 362 -5.17 17.87 -2.74
CA MET A 362 -4.16 18.76 -2.19
C MET A 362 -3.33 19.47 -3.26
N SER A 363 -3.64 19.34 -4.55
CA SER A 363 -2.92 19.96 -5.67
C SER A 363 -2.67 21.46 -5.50
N ARG A 364 -3.64 22.19 -4.92
CA ARG A 364 -3.54 23.62 -4.61
C ARG A 364 -2.38 23.99 -3.67
N TYR A 365 -1.77 23.03 -2.98
CA TYR A 365 -0.67 23.26 -2.05
C TYR A 365 0.71 23.04 -2.67
N SER A 366 0.81 22.79 -3.98
CA SER A 366 2.10 22.57 -4.66
C SER A 366 3.10 23.70 -4.51
N ASP A 367 2.63 24.95 -4.42
CA ASP A 367 3.48 26.14 -4.26
C ASP A 367 3.47 26.68 -2.82
N THR A 368 2.91 25.92 -1.87
CA THR A 368 2.86 26.31 -0.46
C THR A 368 4.04 25.69 0.30
N PRO A 369 4.94 26.49 0.89
CA PRO A 369 6.08 25.97 1.65
C PRO A 369 5.68 25.03 2.77
N TYR A 370 6.57 24.07 3.06
CA TYR A 370 6.50 23.16 4.21
C TYR A 370 5.35 22.13 4.20
N PHE A 371 4.69 21.94 3.04
CA PHE A 371 3.72 20.86 2.79
C PHE A 371 4.35 19.51 2.42
N LEU A 372 5.64 19.52 2.10
CA LEU A 372 6.42 18.34 1.74
C LEU A 372 7.80 18.46 2.41
N GLU A 373 8.39 17.34 2.86
CA GLU A 373 9.79 17.36 3.34
C GLU A 373 10.81 17.27 2.20
N ASP A 374 10.39 16.76 1.05
CA ASP A 374 11.22 16.64 -0.14
C ASP A 374 10.41 16.94 -1.41
N THR A 375 10.81 16.37 -2.54
CA THR A 375 10.18 16.61 -3.83
C THR A 375 8.73 16.12 -3.90
N ILE A 376 8.37 15.11 -3.09
CA ILE A 376 7.10 14.38 -3.24
C ILE A 376 6.47 13.89 -1.92
N HIS A 377 7.23 13.76 -0.82
CA HIS A 377 6.71 13.17 0.41
C HIS A 377 6.12 14.20 1.37
N LEU A 378 4.91 13.89 1.86
CA LEU A 378 4.16 14.67 2.85
C LEU A 378 4.96 14.93 4.13
N SER A 379 4.93 16.19 4.53
CA SER A 379 5.41 16.73 5.81
C SER A 379 4.94 18.19 5.86
N TRP A 380 5.41 19.05 6.74
CA TRP A 380 4.84 19.09 8.08
C TRP A 380 3.38 19.58 8.01
N ARG A 381 3.13 20.70 7.32
CA ARG A 381 1.80 21.28 7.13
C ARG A 381 0.85 20.37 6.35
N GLY A 382 1.41 19.56 5.44
CA GLY A 382 0.67 18.55 4.69
C GLY A 382 -0.01 17.54 5.62
N TRP A 383 0.69 17.10 6.68
CA TRP A 383 0.10 16.17 7.65
C TRP A 383 -0.94 16.83 8.55
N VAL A 384 -0.77 18.11 8.92
CA VAL A 384 -1.82 18.86 9.64
C VAL A 384 -3.10 18.92 8.83
N ALA A 385 -2.99 19.24 7.53
CA ALA A 385 -4.13 19.28 6.63
C ALA A 385 -4.80 17.91 6.45
N ILE A 386 -4.00 16.85 6.32
CA ILE A 386 -4.50 15.47 6.20
C ILE A 386 -5.20 15.02 7.48
N ASP A 387 -4.62 15.27 8.66
CA ASP A 387 -5.25 14.87 9.91
C ASP A 387 -6.61 15.56 10.10
N LYS A 388 -6.72 16.84 9.75
CA LYS A 388 -7.99 17.56 9.77
C LYS A 388 -9.06 16.88 8.91
N GLU A 389 -8.67 16.43 7.72
CA GLU A 389 -9.57 15.74 6.81
C GLU A 389 -9.93 14.33 7.31
N ILE A 390 -8.95 13.58 7.83
CA ILE A 390 -9.19 12.27 8.42
C ILE A 390 -10.13 12.39 9.62
N ASP A 391 -9.94 13.35 10.51
CA ASP A 391 -10.81 13.55 11.67
C ASP A 391 -12.24 13.91 11.26
N ALA A 392 -12.41 14.78 10.25
CA ALA A 392 -13.71 15.09 9.69
C ALA A 392 -14.38 13.84 9.08
N PHE A 393 -13.63 13.08 8.28
CA PHE A 393 -14.09 11.83 7.69
C PHE A 393 -14.48 10.78 8.74
N MET A 394 -13.71 10.65 9.83
CA MET A 394 -14.01 9.71 10.91
C MET A 394 -15.29 10.07 11.67
N LYS A 395 -15.64 11.36 11.73
CA LYS A 395 -16.90 11.86 12.31
C LYS A 395 -18.08 11.81 11.35
N ASP A 396 -17.82 11.75 10.05
CA ASP A 396 -18.84 11.67 9.03
C ASP A 396 -19.61 10.33 9.10
N LYS A 397 -20.93 10.44 9.19
CA LYS A 397 -21.88 9.31 9.25
C LYS A 397 -22.57 9.03 7.93
N THR A 398 -22.25 9.82 6.90
CA THR A 398 -22.79 9.66 5.55
C THR A 398 -22.38 8.29 5.01
N LYS A 399 -23.34 7.53 4.50
CA LYS A 399 -23.03 6.22 3.92
C LYS A 399 -22.59 6.41 2.47
N PRO A 400 -21.49 5.79 2.04
CA PRO A 400 -21.07 5.87 0.66
C PRO A 400 -22.11 5.20 -0.25
N THR A 401 -22.36 5.81 -1.40
CA THR A 401 -23.19 5.22 -2.46
C THR A 401 -22.30 4.95 -3.65
N TYR A 402 -21.97 3.68 -3.85
CA TYR A 402 -21.03 3.29 -4.90
C TYR A 402 -21.72 2.87 -6.19
N HIS A 403 -21.13 3.29 -7.29
CA HIS A 403 -21.55 2.87 -8.63
C HIS A 403 -20.74 1.66 -9.08
N LYS A 404 -21.43 0.63 -9.59
CA LYS A 404 -20.75 -0.53 -10.20
C LYS A 404 -20.01 -0.08 -11.44
N THR A 405 -18.75 -0.50 -11.56
CA THR A 405 -17.97 -0.30 -12.77
C THR A 405 -18.59 -1.11 -13.90
N PRO A 406 -18.93 -0.48 -15.04
CA PRO A 406 -19.47 -1.21 -16.18
C PRO A 406 -18.48 -2.28 -16.65
N LYS A 407 -18.98 -3.49 -16.96
CA LYS A 407 -18.15 -4.61 -17.46
C LYS A 407 -17.25 -4.21 -18.63
N GLN A 408 -17.78 -3.32 -19.48
CA GLN A 408 -17.18 -2.79 -20.69
C GLN A 408 -15.94 -1.94 -20.40
N TYR A 409 -15.80 -1.40 -19.18
CA TYR A 409 -14.59 -0.72 -18.74
C TYR A 409 -13.38 -1.64 -18.96
N TYR A 410 -13.38 -2.82 -18.32
CA TYR A 410 -12.27 -3.77 -18.37
C TYR A 410 -12.17 -4.53 -19.69
N ILE A 411 -13.30 -4.83 -20.36
CA ILE A 411 -13.28 -5.53 -21.65
C ILE A 411 -12.51 -4.74 -22.71
N LYS A 412 -12.61 -3.41 -22.67
CA LYS A 412 -11.95 -2.51 -23.63
C LYS A 412 -10.48 -2.26 -23.32
N LYS A 413 -9.97 -2.66 -22.15
CA LYS A 413 -8.58 -2.42 -21.76
C LYS A 413 -7.66 -3.45 -22.42
N ALA A 414 -6.71 -2.95 -23.20
CA ALA A 414 -5.52 -3.70 -23.56
C ALA A 414 -4.55 -3.70 -22.36
N LEU A 415 -3.73 -4.75 -22.24
CA LEU A 415 -2.59 -4.67 -21.35
C LEU A 415 -1.59 -3.66 -21.92
N PRO A 416 -0.98 -2.82 -21.06
CA PRO A 416 0.02 -1.87 -21.51
C PRO A 416 1.29 -2.58 -21.98
N PRO A 417 2.02 -2.03 -22.96
CA PRO A 417 3.36 -2.50 -23.26
C PRO A 417 4.26 -2.26 -22.04
N LYS A 418 4.99 -3.29 -21.61
CA LYS A 418 5.98 -3.13 -20.54
C LYS A 418 7.21 -2.41 -21.09
N LYS A 419 7.77 -1.49 -20.30
CA LYS A 419 9.10 -0.97 -20.58
C LYS A 419 10.10 -2.10 -20.38
N GLU A 420 10.85 -2.48 -21.41
CA GLU A 420 11.99 -3.37 -21.25
C GLU A 420 12.98 -2.69 -20.29
N GLU A 421 13.49 -3.45 -19.32
CA GLU A 421 14.58 -2.96 -18.48
C GLU A 421 15.78 -2.73 -19.40
N ASP A 422 16.07 -1.47 -19.71
CA ASP A 422 17.36 -1.08 -20.31
C ASP A 422 18.47 -1.66 -19.42
N LYS A 423 19.29 -2.54 -20.02
CA LYS A 423 20.42 -3.23 -19.36
C LYS A 423 21.47 -2.28 -18.84
#